data_AF-A0A8C4VFG3-F1
#
_entry.id   AF-A0A8C4VFG3-F1
#
_cell.length_a   1.000
_cell.length_b   1.000
_cell.length_c   1.000
_cell.angle_alpha   90.00
_cell.angle_beta   90.00
_cell.angle_gamma   90.00
#
_symmetry.space_group_name_H-M   'P 1'
#
loop_
_entity.id
_entity.type
_entity.pdbx_description
1 polymer ?
#
loop_
_entity_poly.entity_id
_entity_poly.type
_entity_poly.pdbx_seq_one_letter_code
_entity_poly.pdbx_strand_id
1 'polypeptide(L)'
;MTLQEMVHQAASLYSDRKAVCFDECNDKPSVFYTYKEVVSLATELTVFLQNYCDQRGRFEIGLYCYPGINLPSWILGILQVPAAYSPLDPDAPPVLSNYFMKKCNLQYILVENDKIKVSVKDTKRNIKMRFRKLQQLS
;
A
#
# COMPACT_ATOMS: atom_id res chain seq x y z
N MET A 1 -3.18 -16.44 14.44
CA MET A 1 -2.91 -16.51 13.00
C MET A 1 -3.51 -15.27 12.35
N THR A 2 -2.68 -14.43 11.74
CA THR A 2 -3.06 -13.19 11.05
C THR A 2 -3.17 -13.42 9.53
N LEU A 3 -3.78 -12.48 8.79
CA LEU A 3 -3.94 -12.62 7.33
C LEU A 3 -2.59 -12.72 6.61
N GLN A 4 -1.64 -11.86 6.96
CA GLN A 4 -0.30 -11.87 6.38
C GLN A 4 0.46 -13.16 6.68
N GLU A 5 0.29 -13.76 7.87
CA GLU A 5 0.87 -15.06 8.21
C GLU A 5 0.31 -16.18 7.32
N MET A 6 -1.01 -16.18 7.08
CA MET A 6 -1.64 -17.17 6.19
C MET A 6 -1.11 -17.07 4.76
N VAL A 7 -0.92 -15.84 4.26
CA VAL A 7 -0.37 -15.64 2.91
C VAL A 7 1.08 -16.06 2.82
N HIS A 8 1.90 -15.76 3.84
CA HIS A 8 3.29 -16.24 3.91
C HIS A 8 3.38 -17.76 3.95
N GLN A 9 2.51 -18.43 4.73
CA GLN A 9 2.42 -19.89 4.75
C GLN A 9 2.05 -20.45 3.37
N ALA A 10 1.04 -19.88 2.71
CA ALA A 10 0.66 -20.29 1.36
C ALA A 10 1.81 -20.09 0.35
N ALA A 11 2.52 -18.97 0.43
CA ALA A 11 3.67 -18.68 -0.44
C ALA A 11 4.84 -19.64 -0.23
N SER A 12 5.05 -20.13 1.00
CA SER A 12 6.08 -21.14 1.29
C SER A 12 5.79 -22.49 0.64
N LEU A 13 4.51 -22.82 0.44
CA LEU A 13 4.07 -24.09 -0.16
C LEU A 13 3.90 -23.99 -1.68
N TYR A 14 3.58 -22.79 -2.19
CA TYR A 14 3.11 -22.57 -3.55
C TYR A 14 3.79 -21.39 -4.25
N SER A 15 5.10 -21.21 -4.04
CA SER A 15 5.87 -20.03 -4.47
C SER A 15 5.64 -19.62 -5.93
N ASP A 16 5.63 -20.59 -6.85
CA ASP A 16 5.59 -20.33 -8.29
C ASP A 16 4.16 -20.36 -8.86
N ARG A 17 3.14 -20.59 -8.01
CA ARG A 17 1.74 -20.52 -8.44
C ARG A 17 1.30 -19.06 -8.59
N LYS A 18 0.45 -18.80 -9.58
CA LYS A 18 -0.20 -17.50 -9.76
C LYS A 18 -1.04 -17.16 -8.52
N ALA A 19 -0.81 -15.99 -7.95
CA ALA A 19 -1.51 -15.48 -6.77
C ALA A 19 -2.44 -14.30 -7.12
N VAL A 20 -2.02 -13.45 -8.06
CA VAL A 20 -2.79 -12.27 -8.49
C VAL A 20 -2.77 -12.21 -10.01
N CYS A 21 -3.91 -11.89 -10.61
CA CYS A 21 -4.04 -11.57 -12.03
C CYS A 21 -4.77 -10.22 -12.14
N PHE A 22 -4.31 -9.35 -13.04
CA PHE A 22 -4.91 -8.05 -13.27
C PHE A 22 -5.07 -7.80 -14.77
N ASP A 23 -6.26 -7.38 -15.16
CA ASP A 23 -6.64 -7.07 -16.52
C ASP A 23 -7.07 -5.59 -16.58
N GLU A 24 -6.33 -4.78 -17.34
CA GLU A 24 -6.62 -3.36 -17.53
C GLU A 24 -7.81 -3.10 -18.47
N CYS A 25 -8.41 -4.15 -19.06
CA CYS A 25 -9.55 -4.08 -19.98
C CYS A 25 -9.33 -3.10 -21.16
N ASN A 26 -8.08 -2.98 -21.62
CA ASN A 26 -7.65 -2.04 -22.65
C ASN A 26 -6.91 -2.73 -23.82
N ASP A 27 -7.35 -3.94 -24.15
CA ASP A 27 -6.78 -4.83 -25.19
C ASP A 27 -5.32 -5.27 -24.94
N LYS A 28 -4.72 -4.89 -23.82
CA LYS A 28 -3.43 -5.41 -23.37
C LYS A 28 -3.59 -6.79 -22.71
N PRO A 29 -2.58 -7.66 -22.80
CA PRO A 29 -2.60 -8.92 -22.07
C PRO A 29 -2.66 -8.68 -20.56
N SER A 30 -3.42 -9.52 -19.87
CA SER A 30 -3.43 -9.52 -18.41
C SER A 30 -2.05 -9.85 -17.86
N VAL A 31 -1.71 -9.18 -16.77
CA VAL A 31 -0.47 -9.40 -16.02
C VAL A 31 -0.78 -10.23 -14.79
N PHE A 32 0.19 -11.02 -14.32
CA PHE A 32 0.04 -11.79 -13.11
C PHE A 32 1.30 -11.75 -12.26
N TYR A 33 1.11 -11.96 -10.95
CA TYR A 33 2.19 -12.24 -10.02
C TYR A 33 1.99 -13.62 -9.40
N THR A 34 3.09 -14.32 -9.23
CA THR A 34 3.23 -15.51 -8.41
C THR A 34 3.20 -15.17 -6.92
N TYR A 35 2.97 -16.15 -6.05
CA TYR A 35 3.06 -15.94 -4.60
C TYR A 35 4.42 -15.38 -4.17
N LYS A 36 5.51 -15.86 -4.78
CA LYS A 36 6.86 -15.36 -4.52
C LYS A 36 7.00 -13.87 -4.83
N GLU A 37 6.48 -13.43 -5.97
CA GLU A 37 6.53 -12.01 -6.37
C GLU A 37 5.67 -11.14 -5.47
N VAL A 38 4.46 -11.60 -5.13
CA VAL A 38 3.56 -10.86 -4.22
C VAL A 38 4.22 -10.63 -2.87
N VAL A 39 4.79 -11.67 -2.29
CA VAL A 39 5.48 -11.61 -1.00
C VAL A 39 6.75 -10.76 -1.08
N SER A 40 7.55 -10.91 -2.13
CA SER A 40 8.77 -10.11 -2.30
C SER A 40 8.46 -8.60 -2.32
N LEU A 41 7.44 -8.19 -3.08
CA LEU A 41 7.00 -6.79 -3.15
C LEU A 41 6.41 -6.31 -1.81
N ALA A 42 5.67 -7.17 -1.11
CA ALA A 42 5.14 -6.85 0.20
C ALA A 42 6.26 -6.62 1.22
N THR A 43 7.26 -7.51 1.24
CA THR A 43 8.43 -7.40 2.12
C THR A 43 9.24 -6.14 1.85
N GLU A 44 9.42 -5.75 0.57
CA GLU A 44 10.09 -4.50 0.22
C GLU A 44 9.37 -3.28 0.82
N LEU A 45 8.03 -3.23 0.73
CA LEU A 45 7.24 -2.18 1.35
C LEU A 45 7.34 -2.23 2.89
N THR A 46 7.29 -3.41 3.50
CA THR A 46 7.42 -3.58 4.94
C THR A 46 8.74 -3.00 5.46
N VAL A 47 9.87 -3.34 4.82
CA VAL A 47 11.19 -2.82 5.19
C VAL A 47 11.21 -1.29 5.09
N PHE A 48 10.61 -0.74 4.04
CA PHE A 48 10.49 0.71 3.88
C PHE A 48 9.67 1.36 5.00
N LEU A 49 8.49 0.80 5.31
CA LEU A 49 7.62 1.32 6.38
C LEU A 49 8.29 1.25 7.75
N GLN A 50 9.03 0.17 8.04
CA GLN A 50 9.77 0.02 9.29
C GLN A 50 10.81 1.13 9.50
N ASN A 51 11.41 1.63 8.42
CA ASN A 51 12.42 2.68 8.47
C ASN A 51 11.85 4.10 8.60
N TYR A 52 10.56 4.31 8.29
CA TYR A 52 9.98 5.65 8.17
C TYR A 52 8.73 5.91 9.03
N CYS A 53 8.10 4.87 9.56
CA CYS A 53 6.98 4.99 10.49
C CYS A 53 7.47 4.83 11.93
N ASP A 54 6.92 5.66 12.83
CA ASP A 54 7.09 5.49 14.26
C ASP A 54 6.35 4.23 14.71
N GLN A 55 7.09 3.16 15.06
CA GLN A 55 6.51 1.87 15.42
C GLN A 55 5.95 1.83 16.87
N ARG A 56 5.69 2.99 17.47
CA ARG A 56 5.15 3.09 18.83
C ARG A 56 3.65 2.85 18.79
N GLY A 57 3.24 1.63 19.08
CA GLY A 57 1.83 1.24 19.13
C GLY A 57 1.24 0.93 17.76
N ARG A 58 -0.08 0.78 17.72
CA ARG A 58 -0.84 0.51 16.48
C ARG A 58 -1.17 1.82 15.78
N PHE A 59 -1.05 1.86 14.46
CA PHE A 59 -1.36 3.03 13.67
C PHE A 59 -2.09 2.67 12.37
N GLU A 60 -2.47 3.67 11.59
CA GLU A 60 -3.15 3.49 10.32
C GLU A 60 -2.35 4.14 9.19
N ILE A 61 -2.33 3.49 8.03
CA ILE A 61 -1.72 4.00 6.82
C ILE A 61 -2.79 4.13 5.74
N GLY A 62 -3.01 5.36 5.27
CA GLY A 62 -3.85 5.61 4.11
C GLY A 62 -3.23 5.02 2.85
N LEU A 63 -4.01 4.31 2.05
CA LEU A 63 -3.59 3.72 0.79
C LEU A 63 -4.36 4.38 -0.35
N TYR A 64 -3.73 5.34 -1.02
CA TYR A 64 -4.29 6.11 -2.12
C TYR A 64 -3.76 5.59 -3.45
N CYS A 65 -4.55 4.76 -4.13
CA CYS A 65 -4.19 4.13 -5.39
C CYS A 65 -5.44 3.63 -6.13
N TYR A 66 -5.30 3.37 -7.43
CA TYR A 66 -6.31 2.62 -8.18
C TYR A 66 -6.12 1.11 -7.99
N PRO A 67 -7.14 0.29 -8.30
CA PRO A 67 -6.95 -1.14 -8.46
C PRO A 67 -5.82 -1.43 -9.46
N GLY A 68 -4.93 -2.36 -9.11
CA GLY A 68 -3.77 -2.68 -9.92
C GLY A 68 -3.05 -3.92 -9.43
N ILE A 69 -2.13 -4.44 -10.26
CA ILE A 69 -1.40 -5.69 -9.98
C ILE A 69 -0.60 -5.66 -8.67
N ASN A 70 -0.17 -4.47 -8.21
CA ASN A 70 0.62 -4.31 -6.98
C ASN A 70 -0.24 -4.15 -5.71
N LEU A 71 -1.54 -3.89 -5.84
CA LEU A 71 -2.42 -3.55 -4.71
C LEU A 71 -2.40 -4.63 -3.61
N PRO A 72 -2.49 -5.95 -3.91
CA PRO A 72 -2.41 -6.98 -2.88
C PRO A 72 -1.07 -6.96 -2.13
N SER A 73 0.04 -6.74 -2.83
CA SER A 73 1.36 -6.62 -2.21
C SER A 73 1.47 -5.41 -1.28
N TRP A 74 0.87 -4.27 -1.65
CA TRP A 74 0.88 -3.10 -0.78
C TRP A 74 0.06 -3.28 0.49
N ILE A 75 -1.12 -3.88 0.38
CA ILE A 75 -1.94 -4.24 1.53
C ILE A 75 -1.15 -5.18 2.46
N LEU A 76 -0.56 -6.25 1.92
CA LEU A 76 0.24 -7.19 2.70
C LEU A 76 1.49 -6.54 3.32
N GLY A 77 2.13 -5.61 2.63
CA GLY A 77 3.29 -4.88 3.15
C GLY A 77 2.94 -4.01 4.36
N ILE A 78 1.77 -3.36 4.35
CA ILE A 78 1.23 -2.58 5.48
C ILE A 78 0.87 -3.50 6.66
N LEU A 79 0.20 -4.63 6.39
CA LEU A 79 -0.23 -5.55 7.44
C LEU A 79 0.93 -6.27 8.16
N GLN A 80 2.15 -6.20 7.62
CA GLN A 80 3.37 -6.75 8.23
C GLN A 80 4.06 -5.78 9.21
N VAL A 81 3.60 -4.53 9.30
CA VAL A 81 3.94 -3.61 10.40
C VAL A 81 2.73 -3.52 11.35
N PRO A 82 2.82 -2.93 12.56
CA PRO A 82 1.66 -2.81 13.45
C PRO A 82 0.67 -1.74 12.95
N ALA A 83 0.25 -1.84 11.69
CA ALA A 83 -0.64 -0.90 11.03
C ALA A 83 -1.82 -1.59 10.35
N ALA A 84 -2.96 -0.89 10.35
CA ALA A 84 -4.05 -1.18 9.43
C ALA A 84 -3.90 -0.33 8.16
N TYR A 85 -4.39 -0.84 7.02
CA TYR A 85 -4.53 -0.03 5.81
C TYR A 85 -5.91 0.62 5.78
N SER A 86 -5.97 1.88 5.33
CA SER A 86 -7.21 2.61 5.13
C SER A 86 -7.33 2.98 3.65
N PRO A 87 -8.27 2.41 2.88
CA PRO A 87 -8.39 2.69 1.46
C PRO A 87 -8.84 4.14 1.22
N LEU A 88 -8.13 4.85 0.35
CA LEU A 88 -8.48 6.21 -0.07
C LEU A 88 -8.68 6.21 -1.58
N ASP A 89 -9.92 6.44 -1.99
CA ASP A 89 -10.29 6.47 -3.41
C ASP A 89 -9.73 7.74 -4.09
N PRO A 90 -8.91 7.59 -5.15
CA PRO A 90 -8.42 8.72 -5.93
C PRO A 90 -9.50 9.56 -6.60
N ASP A 91 -10.63 8.96 -6.95
CA ASP A 91 -11.75 9.62 -7.64
C ASP A 91 -12.76 10.26 -6.67
N ALA A 92 -12.59 10.04 -5.35
CA ALA A 92 -13.44 10.66 -4.35
C ALA A 92 -13.23 12.18 -4.30
N PRO A 93 -14.30 12.97 -4.09
CA PRO A 93 -14.19 14.39 -3.82
C PRO A 93 -13.15 14.70 -2.72
N PRO A 94 -12.23 15.67 -2.92
CA PRO A 94 -11.17 15.97 -1.96
C PRO A 94 -11.67 16.28 -0.54
N VAL A 95 -12.87 16.84 -0.42
CA VAL A 95 -13.53 17.11 0.86
C VAL A 95 -13.80 15.81 1.64
N LEU A 96 -14.23 14.74 0.95
CA LEU A 96 -14.47 13.44 1.58
C LEU A 96 -13.14 12.80 1.99
N SER A 97 -12.13 12.80 1.12
CA SER A 97 -10.82 12.25 1.46
C SER A 97 -10.20 12.99 2.66
N ASN A 98 -10.33 14.33 2.72
CA ASN A 98 -9.89 15.11 3.87
C ASN A 98 -10.69 14.80 5.14
N TYR A 99 -12.00 14.65 5.03
CA TYR A 99 -12.85 14.22 6.14
C TYR A 99 -12.42 12.86 6.69
N PHE A 100 -12.22 11.86 5.81
CA PHE A 100 -11.77 10.52 6.19
C PHE A 100 -10.38 10.55 6.83
N MET A 101 -9.41 11.24 6.23
CA MET A 101 -8.06 11.36 6.79
C MET A 101 -8.08 11.94 8.20
N LYS A 102 -8.89 12.97 8.45
CA LYS A 102 -9.07 13.56 9.79
C LYS A 102 -9.79 12.62 10.74
N LYS A 103 -10.88 11.98 10.30
CA LYS A 103 -11.70 11.09 11.12
C LYS A 103 -10.93 9.86 11.58
N CYS A 104 -10.08 9.32 10.71
CA CYS A 104 -9.22 8.17 10.97
C CYS A 104 -7.88 8.56 11.61
N ASN A 105 -7.65 9.86 11.86
CA ASN A 105 -6.41 10.38 12.42
C ASN A 105 -5.15 9.85 11.69
N LEU A 106 -5.21 9.82 10.35
CA LEU A 106 -4.14 9.25 9.55
C LEU A 106 -2.84 10.02 9.74
N GLN A 107 -1.79 9.31 10.14
CA GLN A 107 -0.44 9.87 10.30
C GLN A 107 0.38 9.69 9.03
N TYR A 108 0.09 8.66 8.25
CA TYR A 108 0.85 8.27 7.07
C TYR A 108 -0.10 7.99 5.91
N ILE A 109 0.34 8.37 4.70
CA ILE A 109 -0.33 8.03 3.45
C ILE A 109 0.69 7.52 2.45
N LEU A 110 0.37 6.40 1.83
CA LEU A 110 1.05 5.86 0.66
C LEU A 110 0.23 6.26 -0.57
N VAL A 111 0.90 6.86 -1.54
CA VAL A 111 0.29 7.37 -2.78
C VAL A 111 0.99 6.74 -3.97
N GLU A 112 0.24 6.17 -4.91
CA GLU A 112 0.82 5.62 -6.14
C GLU A 112 1.53 6.70 -6.98
N ASN A 113 2.75 6.40 -7.44
CA ASN A 113 3.69 7.36 -8.02
C ASN A 113 3.13 8.15 -9.22
N ASP A 114 2.26 7.54 -10.02
CA ASP A 114 1.74 8.11 -11.27
C ASP A 114 0.60 9.12 -11.08
N LYS A 115 0.20 9.39 -9.83
CA LYS A 115 -1.02 10.16 -9.53
C LYS A 115 -0.81 11.49 -8.80
N ILE A 116 0.44 11.93 -8.63
CA ILE A 116 0.73 13.25 -8.05
C ILE A 116 1.21 14.23 -9.14
N LYS A 117 0.33 15.18 -9.52
CA LYS A 117 0.68 16.38 -10.32
C LYS A 117 1.43 17.46 -9.53
N VAL A 118 1.56 17.32 -8.21
CA VAL A 118 2.16 18.33 -7.33
C VAL A 118 3.64 18.01 -7.07
N SER A 119 4.50 18.96 -7.43
CA SER A 119 5.90 19.00 -7.01
C SER A 119 5.96 19.34 -5.52
N VAL A 120 6.01 18.32 -4.64
CA VAL A 120 6.16 18.51 -3.19
C VAL A 120 7.56 18.07 -2.78
N LYS A 121 8.31 19.01 -2.19
CA LYS A 121 9.76 18.93 -1.93
C LYS A 121 10.20 17.89 -0.88
N ASP A 122 9.29 17.24 -0.17
CA ASP A 122 9.62 16.31 0.94
C ASP A 122 9.03 14.92 0.75
N THR A 123 9.41 14.24 -0.35
CA THR A 123 8.89 12.89 -0.64
C THR A 123 10.01 11.86 -0.66
N LYS A 124 10.01 10.94 0.31
CA LYS A 124 10.84 9.75 0.27
C LYS A 124 10.18 8.71 -0.64
N ARG A 125 10.96 8.13 -1.56
CA ARG A 125 10.49 7.28 -2.65
C ARG A 125 10.73 5.81 -2.31
N ASN A 126 9.71 4.97 -2.45
CA ASN A 126 9.86 3.55 -2.74
C ASN A 126 9.36 3.32 -4.18
N ILE A 127 9.83 2.27 -4.84
CA ILE A 127 9.86 2.05 -6.30
C ILE A 127 8.51 2.28 -7.02
N LYS A 128 7.34 2.23 -6.34
CA LYS A 128 6.04 2.64 -6.93
C LYS A 128 5.15 3.55 -6.07
N MET A 129 5.54 3.87 -4.83
CA MET A 129 4.73 4.67 -3.89
C MET A 129 5.51 5.87 -3.37
N ARG A 130 4.80 7.00 -3.24
CA ARG A 130 5.21 8.18 -2.47
C ARG A 130 4.67 8.06 -1.05
N PHE A 131 5.55 8.20 -0.07
CA PHE A 131 5.20 8.20 1.34
C PHE A 131 5.17 9.62 1.88
N ARG A 132 4.09 9.98 2.57
CA ARG A 132 3.97 11.27 3.23
C ARG A 132 3.55 11.08 4.69
N LYS A 133 4.33 11.67 5.60
CA LYS A 133 3.91 11.90 6.98
C LYS A 133 2.99 13.13 6.99
N LEU A 134 1.77 12.97 7.45
CA LEU A 134 0.83 14.07 7.60
C LEU A 134 1.21 14.81 8.90
N GLN A 135 1.68 16.05 8.77
CA GLN A 135 1.80 16.93 9.94
C GLN A 135 0.37 17.20 10.42
N GLN A 136 0.05 16.79 11.64
CA GLN A 136 -1.17 17.25 12.29
C GLN A 136 -1.03 18.76 12.48
N LEU A 137 -1.90 19.54 11.82
CA LEU A 137 -2.12 20.93 12.17
C LEU A 137 -2.71 20.93 13.59
N SER A 138 -1.89 21.31 14.57
CA SER A 138 -2.29 21.65 15.93
C SER A 138 -3.15 22.89 15.96
#